data_AF-A0A1G4SP04-F1
#
_entry.id   AF-A0A1G4SP04-F1
#
_cell.length_a   1.000
_cell.length_b   1.000
_cell.length_c   1.000
_cell.angle_alpha   90.00
_cell.angle_beta   90.00
_cell.angle_gamma   90.00
#
_symmetry.space_group_name_H-M   'P 1'
#
loop_
_entity.id
_entity.type
_entity.pdbx_description
1 polymer ?
#
loop_
_entity_poly.entity_id
_entity_poly.type
_entity_poly.pdbx_seq_one_letter_code
_entity_poly.pdbx_strand_id
1 'polypeptide(L)'
;MTMIRKTISILLASATLMSLAGCGIIGKKSIPEEWYKDAIEYYRDAAQNGAANESTEFFISSDMRDPGSGTKFGYTLVDLDGDGAEELLIGIVDDDSHTKFTNVVVYHSDLGPYCLLSGGEGYYIYLCNDNCLREDSWYGSETKTQYMKYNHENNAFTIVEGKYLAKKVELTPF
;
A
#
# COMPACT_ATOMS: atom_id res chain seq x y z
N MET A 1 2.75 78.65 -37.75
CA MET A 1 1.70 78.12 -36.84
C MET A 1 2.03 76.67 -36.55
N THR A 2 2.76 76.40 -35.48
CA THR A 2 2.25 75.95 -34.16
C THR A 2 1.93 74.45 -34.13
N MET A 3 2.80 73.71 -33.42
CA MET A 3 2.70 72.43 -32.67
C MET A 3 1.53 71.46 -32.98
N ILE A 4 1.68 70.13 -32.93
CA ILE A 4 1.86 69.33 -31.70
C ILE A 4 2.28 67.89 -32.03
N ARG A 5 3.22 67.37 -31.24
CA ARG A 5 3.72 65.98 -31.14
C ARG A 5 2.62 64.95 -30.83
N LYS A 6 2.72 63.75 -31.39
CA LYS A 6 2.48 62.49 -30.65
C LYS A 6 3.37 61.37 -31.20
N THR A 7 4.41 61.04 -30.44
CA THR A 7 5.26 59.86 -30.56
C THR A 7 4.46 58.65 -30.05
N ILE A 8 4.35 57.58 -30.84
CA ILE A 8 3.93 56.26 -30.35
C ILE A 8 5.13 55.34 -30.49
N SER A 9 5.83 55.16 -29.38
CA SER A 9 6.79 54.08 -29.18
C SER A 9 6.00 52.83 -28.74
N ILE A 10 6.03 51.76 -29.52
CA ILE A 10 5.64 50.44 -29.02
C ILE A 10 6.90 49.60 -28.92
N LEU A 11 7.18 49.25 -27.67
CA LEU A 11 8.32 48.53 -27.15
C LEU A 11 8.38 47.11 -27.75
N LEU A 12 9.57 46.74 -28.20
CA LEU A 12 10.00 45.37 -28.42
C LEU A 12 10.21 44.72 -27.04
N ALA A 13 9.52 43.64 -26.73
CA ALA A 13 9.82 42.80 -25.57
C ALA A 13 9.94 41.34 -26.03
N SER A 14 11.17 40.95 -26.33
CA SER A 14 11.59 39.56 -26.42
C SER A 14 11.51 38.94 -25.02
N ALA A 15 10.65 37.95 -24.82
CA ALA A 15 10.65 37.13 -23.61
C ALA A 15 11.27 35.77 -23.93
N THR A 16 12.53 35.65 -23.53
CA THR A 16 13.38 34.47 -23.54
C THR A 16 12.78 33.36 -22.67
N LEU A 17 13.05 32.11 -23.07
CA LEU A 17 12.87 30.90 -22.26
C LEU A 17 13.30 31.12 -20.80
N MET A 18 12.39 30.84 -19.86
CA MET A 18 12.77 30.38 -18.53
C MET A 18 12.14 28.99 -18.31
N SER A 19 13.00 27.99 -18.39
CA SER A 19 12.81 26.69 -17.75
C SER A 19 12.65 26.93 -16.25
N LEU A 20 11.43 26.76 -15.74
CA LEU A 20 11.19 26.63 -14.31
C LEU A 20 10.71 25.21 -14.03
N ALA A 21 11.46 24.56 -13.15
CA ALA A 21 11.14 23.29 -12.56
C ALA A 21 9.71 23.29 -12.01
N GLY A 22 8.88 22.38 -12.52
CA GLY A 22 7.69 21.92 -11.83
C GLY A 22 8.05 20.66 -11.06
N CYS A 23 8.72 20.81 -9.93
CA CYS A 23 8.75 19.79 -8.90
C CYS A 23 7.31 19.44 -8.50
N GLY A 24 6.97 18.16 -8.60
CA GLY A 24 6.12 17.47 -7.63
C GLY A 24 4.77 18.11 -7.30
N ILE A 25 3.84 18.09 -8.24
CA ILE A 25 2.43 17.82 -7.92
C ILE A 25 1.95 16.80 -8.95
N ILE A 26 2.48 15.57 -8.86
CA ILE A 26 1.74 14.43 -9.39
C ILE A 26 0.49 14.38 -8.52
N GLY A 27 -0.68 14.58 -9.12
CA GLY A 27 -1.94 14.60 -8.40
C GLY A 27 -2.01 13.36 -7.52
N LYS A 28 -2.08 13.56 -6.21
CA LYS A 28 -2.26 12.49 -5.23
C LYS A 28 -3.39 11.61 -5.74
N LYS A 29 -3.11 10.34 -6.05
CA LYS A 29 -4.15 9.44 -6.52
C LYS A 29 -5.07 9.16 -5.34
N SER A 30 -6.12 9.96 -5.20
CA SER A 30 -7.11 9.76 -4.14
C SER A 30 -7.94 8.53 -4.49
N ILE A 31 -7.57 7.37 -3.95
CA ILE A 31 -8.46 6.22 -3.95
C ILE A 31 -9.66 6.57 -3.07
N PRO A 32 -10.91 6.27 -3.49
CA PRO A 32 -12.09 6.48 -2.65
C PRO A 32 -11.96 5.76 -1.30
N GLU A 33 -12.32 6.40 -0.19
CA GLU A 33 -12.22 5.81 1.16
C GLU A 33 -12.97 4.48 1.30
N GLU A 34 -14.06 4.31 0.54
CA GLU A 34 -14.90 3.10 0.54
C GLU A 34 -14.32 1.97 -0.33
N TRP A 35 -13.22 2.19 -1.05
CA TRP A 35 -12.71 1.23 -2.05
C TRP A 35 -12.40 -0.14 -1.46
N TYR A 36 -11.82 -0.16 -0.26
CA TYR A 36 -11.45 -1.39 0.43
C TYR A 36 -12.57 -1.97 1.29
N LYS A 37 -13.75 -1.34 1.33
CA LYS A 37 -14.82 -1.74 2.24
C LYS A 37 -15.21 -3.20 2.06
N ASP A 38 -15.47 -3.63 0.83
CA ASP A 38 -15.88 -5.01 0.55
C ASP A 38 -14.77 -6.00 0.91
N ALA A 39 -13.51 -5.66 0.66
CA ALA A 39 -12.37 -6.47 1.08
C ALA A 39 -12.25 -6.55 2.61
N ILE A 40 -12.40 -5.43 3.31
CA ILE A 40 -12.37 -5.38 4.78
C ILE A 40 -13.52 -6.20 5.38
N GLU A 41 -14.73 -6.07 4.84
CA GLU A 41 -15.89 -6.86 5.25
C GLU A 41 -15.66 -8.35 4.99
N TYR A 42 -15.05 -8.70 3.85
CA TYR A 42 -14.67 -10.07 3.53
C TYR A 42 -13.69 -10.67 4.55
N TYR A 43 -12.59 -9.97 4.87
CA TYR A 43 -11.63 -10.45 5.87
C TYR A 43 -12.19 -10.47 7.30
N ARG A 44 -13.08 -9.52 7.64
CA ARG A 44 -13.79 -9.51 8.92
C ARG A 44 -14.70 -10.73 9.07
N ASP A 45 -15.50 -11.02 8.05
CA ASP A 45 -16.37 -12.22 8.03
C ASP A 45 -15.53 -13.49 8.12
N ALA A 46 -14.43 -13.57 7.37
CA ALA A 46 -13.51 -14.70 7.44
C ALA A 46 -12.95 -14.91 8.84
N ALA A 47 -12.47 -13.85 9.50
CA ALA A 47 -11.93 -13.93 10.86
C ALA A 47 -12.97 -14.33 11.92
N GLN A 48 -14.25 -14.03 11.69
CA GLN A 48 -15.34 -14.35 12.63
C GLN A 48 -15.97 -15.73 12.36
N ASN A 49 -16.05 -16.13 11.09
CA ASN A 49 -16.86 -17.27 10.64
C ASN A 49 -16.07 -18.34 9.87
N GLY A 50 -14.73 -18.23 9.76
CA GLY A 50 -13.87 -19.25 9.17
C GLY A 50 -13.92 -19.33 7.65
N ALA A 51 -14.18 -18.22 6.97
CA ALA A 51 -14.24 -18.10 5.50
C ALA A 51 -15.21 -19.08 4.82
N ALA A 52 -16.42 -19.24 5.40
CA ALA A 52 -17.46 -20.12 4.86
C ALA A 52 -17.92 -19.76 3.42
N ASN A 53 -17.71 -18.52 2.99
CA ASN A 53 -17.99 -18.03 1.65
C ASN A 53 -16.69 -17.65 0.94
N GLU A 54 -16.00 -18.62 0.34
CA GLU A 54 -14.72 -18.36 -0.35
C GLU A 54 -14.92 -17.48 -1.59
N SER A 55 -14.10 -16.43 -1.71
CA SER A 55 -13.94 -15.66 -2.94
C SER A 55 -12.67 -16.12 -3.63
N THR A 56 -12.69 -16.21 -4.96
CA THR A 56 -11.46 -16.48 -5.75
C THR A 56 -10.55 -15.26 -5.85
N GLU A 57 -11.03 -14.07 -5.46
CA GLU A 57 -10.31 -12.80 -5.60
C GLU A 57 -9.46 -12.46 -4.36
N PHE A 58 -9.81 -13.04 -3.22
CA PHE A 58 -9.15 -12.77 -1.94
C PHE A 58 -8.69 -14.08 -1.29
N PHE A 59 -7.40 -14.19 -1.05
CA PHE A 59 -6.85 -15.31 -0.30
C PHE A 59 -7.10 -15.10 1.20
N ILE A 60 -7.59 -16.13 1.89
CA ILE A 60 -7.71 -16.17 3.35
C ILE A 60 -6.61 -17.08 3.92
N SER A 61 -5.80 -16.54 4.85
CA SER A 61 -4.79 -17.32 5.56
C SER A 61 -5.43 -18.42 6.42
N SER A 62 -4.71 -19.52 6.62
CA SER A 62 -5.18 -20.61 7.49
C SER A 62 -5.46 -20.14 8.92
N ASP A 63 -4.69 -19.16 9.41
CA ASP A 63 -4.89 -18.57 10.74
C ASP A 63 -6.31 -17.97 10.89
N MET A 64 -6.88 -17.43 9.82
CA MET A 64 -8.26 -16.90 9.80
C MET A 64 -9.33 -17.98 9.59
N ARG A 65 -8.96 -19.17 9.09
CA ARG A 65 -9.91 -20.26 8.82
C ARG A 65 -10.35 -21.00 10.09
N ASP A 66 -9.61 -20.83 11.18
CA ASP A 66 -9.97 -21.34 12.50
C ASP A 66 -10.34 -20.20 13.46
N PRO A 67 -11.60 -19.68 13.39
CA PRO A 67 -12.05 -18.61 14.29
C PRO A 67 -12.09 -19.07 15.76
N GLY A 68 -12.04 -20.38 16.03
CA GLY A 68 -11.96 -20.96 17.37
C GLY A 68 -10.58 -20.86 18.01
N SER A 69 -9.54 -20.52 17.25
CA SER A 69 -8.15 -20.42 17.73
C SER A 69 -7.91 -19.29 18.73
N GLY A 70 -8.82 -18.30 18.78
CA GLY A 70 -8.65 -17.08 19.58
C GLY A 70 -7.70 -16.04 18.97
N THR A 71 -7.19 -16.29 17.76
CA THR A 71 -6.40 -15.33 16.99
C THR A 71 -7.27 -14.15 16.62
N LYS A 72 -6.78 -12.93 16.91
CA LYS A 72 -7.47 -11.69 16.57
C LYS A 72 -6.84 -11.10 15.32
N PHE A 73 -7.67 -10.46 14.51
CA PHE A 73 -7.25 -9.86 13.26
C PHE A 73 -7.72 -8.42 13.17
N GLY A 74 -7.05 -7.66 12.31
CA GLY A 74 -7.39 -6.29 11.99
C GLY A 74 -6.70 -5.85 10.72
N TYR A 75 -6.84 -4.57 10.40
CA TYR A 75 -6.28 -3.99 9.20
C TYR A 75 -5.65 -2.62 9.43
N THR A 76 -4.84 -2.19 8.48
CA THR A 76 -4.29 -0.84 8.41
C THR A 76 -4.13 -0.43 6.95
N LEU A 77 -4.10 0.86 6.69
CA LEU A 77 -3.89 1.45 5.37
C LEU A 77 -2.52 2.12 5.35
N VAL A 78 -1.71 1.81 4.34
CA VAL A 78 -0.34 2.33 4.20
C VAL A 78 -0.04 2.59 2.74
N ASP A 79 0.35 3.82 2.43
CA ASP A 79 0.92 4.18 1.13
C ASP A 79 2.34 3.57 1.00
N LEU A 80 2.45 2.42 0.33
CA LEU A 80 3.69 1.63 0.31
C LEU A 80 4.75 2.21 -0.61
N ASP A 81 4.37 2.91 -1.67
CA ASP A 81 5.29 3.38 -2.70
C ASP A 81 5.33 4.92 -2.88
N GLY A 82 4.51 5.64 -2.14
CA GLY A 82 4.50 7.10 -2.07
C GLY A 82 3.69 7.77 -3.18
N ASP A 83 2.81 7.04 -3.88
CA ASP A 83 1.95 7.61 -4.93
C ASP A 83 0.73 8.38 -4.38
N GLY A 84 0.55 8.33 -3.05
CA GLY A 84 -0.52 8.99 -2.33
C GLY A 84 -1.80 8.18 -2.21
N ALA A 85 -1.80 6.95 -2.72
CA ALA A 85 -2.81 5.93 -2.56
C ALA A 85 -2.34 4.91 -1.50
N GLU A 86 -3.22 4.51 -0.59
CA GLU A 86 -2.86 3.56 0.46
C GLU A 86 -3.20 2.13 0.04
N GLU A 87 -2.32 1.18 0.36
CA GLU A 87 -2.61 -0.25 0.28
C GLU A 87 -3.20 -0.76 1.59
N LEU A 88 -4.11 -1.73 1.48
CA LEU A 88 -4.72 -2.40 2.62
C LEU A 88 -3.86 -3.57 3.07
N LEU A 89 -3.42 -3.51 4.32
CA LEU A 89 -2.67 -4.60 4.96
C LEU A 89 -3.54 -5.24 6.04
N ILE A 90 -3.67 -6.57 5.96
CA ILE A 90 -4.42 -7.38 6.91
C ILE A 90 -3.45 -8.13 7.80
N GLY A 91 -3.65 -8.11 9.12
CA GLY A 91 -2.70 -8.68 10.06
C GLY A 91 -3.29 -9.15 11.38
N ILE A 92 -2.42 -9.77 12.17
CA ILE A 92 -2.72 -10.35 13.48
C ILE A 92 -2.60 -9.26 14.56
N VAL A 93 -3.60 -9.19 15.43
CA VAL A 93 -3.62 -8.32 16.60
C VAL A 93 -3.14 -9.11 17.82
N ASP A 94 -1.88 -8.92 18.16
CA ASP A 94 -1.20 -9.58 19.28
C ASP A 94 -0.27 -8.60 20.02
N ASP A 95 0.44 -9.11 21.03
CA ASP A 95 1.43 -8.34 21.81
C ASP A 95 2.86 -8.51 21.29
N ASP A 96 3.07 -9.12 20.11
CA ASP A 96 4.41 -9.31 19.55
C ASP A 96 5.06 -7.96 19.21
N SER A 97 6.39 -7.91 19.23
CA SER A 97 7.17 -6.69 18.97
C SER A 97 7.09 -6.18 17.53
N HIS A 98 6.57 -6.99 16.60
CA HIS A 98 6.35 -6.65 15.20
C HIS A 98 4.99 -7.16 14.77
N THR A 99 4.27 -6.38 13.96
CA THR A 99 2.96 -6.83 13.44
C THR A 99 3.17 -7.81 12.30
N LYS A 100 2.55 -8.99 12.40
CA LYS A 100 2.48 -9.98 11.32
C LYS A 100 1.29 -9.65 10.43
N PHE A 101 1.55 -9.50 9.15
CA PHE A 101 0.55 -9.35 8.11
C PHE A 101 0.38 -10.69 7.38
N THR A 102 -0.89 -11.01 7.11
CA THR A 102 -1.30 -12.19 6.35
C THR A 102 -1.64 -11.83 4.92
N ASN A 103 -2.02 -10.58 4.63
CA ASN A 103 -2.40 -10.18 3.27
C ASN A 103 -2.03 -8.72 2.99
N VAL A 104 -1.74 -8.46 1.72
CA VAL A 104 -1.61 -7.11 1.17
C VAL A 104 -2.52 -6.99 -0.05
N VAL A 105 -3.50 -6.11 0.05
CA VAL A 105 -4.51 -5.85 -0.97
C VAL A 105 -4.24 -4.49 -1.59
N VAL A 106 -3.97 -4.49 -2.89
CA VAL A 106 -3.58 -3.29 -3.65
C VAL A 106 -4.74 -2.79 -4.49
N TYR A 107 -4.67 -1.51 -4.86
CA TYR A 107 -5.55 -0.96 -5.87
C TYR A 107 -5.09 -1.39 -7.27
N HIS A 108 -5.96 -2.05 -8.02
CA HIS A 108 -5.77 -2.29 -9.45
C HIS A 108 -6.87 -1.58 -10.24
N SER A 109 -6.51 -0.72 -11.19
CA SER A 109 -7.48 0.12 -11.93
C SER A 109 -8.56 -0.69 -12.63
N ASP A 110 -8.18 -1.87 -13.12
CA ASP A 110 -9.07 -2.69 -13.95
C ASP A 110 -9.79 -3.80 -13.18
N LEU A 111 -9.28 -4.17 -12.00
CA LEU A 111 -9.74 -5.36 -11.26
C LEU A 111 -10.43 -5.02 -9.94
N GLY A 112 -10.28 -3.79 -9.44
CA GLY A 112 -10.73 -3.49 -8.09
C GLY A 112 -9.61 -3.70 -7.05
N PRO A 113 -9.97 -3.80 -5.76
CA PRO A 113 -9.07 -4.32 -4.73
C PRO A 113 -8.59 -5.73 -5.09
N TYR A 114 -7.28 -5.95 -5.10
CA TYR A 114 -6.69 -7.24 -5.46
C TYR A 114 -5.65 -7.69 -4.43
N CYS A 115 -5.80 -8.91 -3.90
CA CYS A 115 -4.82 -9.47 -2.97
C CYS A 115 -3.56 -9.88 -3.73
N LEU A 116 -2.50 -9.06 -3.63
CA LEU A 116 -1.27 -9.27 -4.39
C LEU A 116 -0.23 -10.08 -3.61
N LEU A 117 -0.24 -10.00 -2.28
CA LEU A 117 0.57 -10.84 -1.41
C LEU A 117 -0.28 -11.48 -0.34
N SER A 118 0.03 -12.73 -0.03
CA SER A 118 -0.61 -13.51 1.01
C SER A 118 0.41 -14.31 1.80
N GLY A 119 0.13 -14.52 3.09
CA GLY A 119 0.87 -15.33 4.02
C GLY A 119 -0.01 -16.17 4.95
N GLY A 120 0.58 -16.68 6.03
CA GLY A 120 0.03 -17.66 6.95
C GLY A 120 0.92 -18.90 7.07
N GLU A 121 0.60 -19.85 7.96
CA GLU A 121 1.29 -21.15 8.08
C GLU A 121 2.82 -21.10 8.31
N GLY A 122 3.31 -20.08 9.04
CA GLY A 122 4.75 -19.89 9.26
C GLY A 122 5.46 -19.12 8.15
N TYR A 123 4.69 -18.56 7.22
CA TYR A 123 5.10 -17.50 6.31
C TYR A 123 4.41 -16.21 6.75
N TYR A 124 5.16 -15.15 7.05
CA TYR A 124 4.56 -13.88 7.48
C TYR A 124 5.21 -12.68 6.81
N ILE A 125 4.38 -11.67 6.57
CA ILE A 125 4.78 -10.38 6.00
C ILE A 125 4.90 -9.38 7.15
N TYR A 126 5.90 -8.51 7.10
CA TYR A 126 6.12 -7.46 8.08
C TYR A 126 6.34 -6.14 7.36
N LEU A 127 5.69 -5.09 7.83
CA LEU A 127 6.01 -3.75 7.39
C LEU A 127 7.30 -3.28 8.09
N CYS A 128 8.26 -2.81 7.31
CA CYS A 128 9.51 -2.28 7.81
C CYS A 128 9.59 -0.76 7.67
N ASN A 129 10.73 -0.19 8.06
CA ASN A 129 11.11 1.17 7.66
C ASN A 129 11.17 1.31 6.13
N ASP A 130 11.08 2.55 5.65
CA ASP A 130 11.11 2.92 4.22
C ASP A 130 10.02 2.24 3.38
N ASN A 131 8.91 1.89 4.02
CA ASN A 131 7.77 1.15 3.46
C ASN A 131 8.16 -0.13 2.70
N CYS A 132 9.30 -0.72 3.10
CA CYS A 132 9.71 -2.03 2.63
C CYS A 132 8.89 -3.11 3.35
N LEU A 133 8.48 -4.14 2.63
CA LEU A 133 7.92 -5.34 3.24
C LEU A 133 9.02 -6.39 3.40
N ARG A 134 9.11 -6.97 4.59
CA ARG A 134 9.90 -8.17 4.85
C ARG A 134 8.98 -9.37 4.82
N GLU A 135 9.38 -10.40 4.11
CA GLU A 135 8.73 -11.70 4.15
C GLU A 135 9.68 -12.71 4.79
N ASP A 136 9.20 -13.37 5.84
CA ASP A 136 9.90 -14.46 6.49
C ASP A 136 9.17 -15.77 6.20
N SER A 137 9.85 -16.70 5.53
CA SER A 137 9.35 -18.03 5.17
C SER A 137 10.06 -19.10 6.00
N TRP A 138 9.32 -19.84 6.84
CA TRP A 138 9.87 -20.95 7.61
C TRP A 138 9.92 -22.26 6.81
N TYR A 139 11.10 -22.88 6.71
CA TYR A 139 11.33 -24.15 6.02
C TYR A 139 11.81 -25.26 6.97
N GLY A 140 11.14 -25.42 8.12
CA GLY A 140 11.38 -26.53 9.05
C GLY A 140 12.67 -26.46 9.88
N SER A 141 13.74 -25.88 9.36
CA SER A 141 15.01 -25.69 10.08
C SER A 141 15.63 -24.30 9.90
N GLU A 142 15.18 -23.54 8.91
CA GLU A 142 15.71 -22.22 8.57
C GLU A 142 14.59 -21.27 8.17
N THR A 143 14.75 -19.99 8.54
CA THR A 143 13.93 -18.90 8.01
C THR A 143 14.65 -18.29 6.82
N LYS A 144 13.99 -18.25 5.67
CA LYS A 144 14.42 -17.41 4.55
C LYS A 144 13.73 -16.07 4.65
N THR A 145 14.53 -15.01 4.60
CA THR A 145 14.06 -13.63 4.63
C THR A 145 14.30 -12.98 3.30
N GLN A 146 13.28 -12.33 2.74
CA GLN A 146 13.41 -11.44 1.60
C GLN A 146 12.75 -10.09 1.88
N TYR A 147 13.21 -9.07 1.16
CA TYR A 147 12.72 -7.71 1.28
C TYR A 147 12.19 -7.26 -0.06
N MET A 148 11.05 -6.57 -0.05
CA MET A 148 10.38 -6.16 -1.28
C MET A 148 9.75 -4.78 -1.14
N LYS A 149 9.66 -4.08 -2.27
CA LYS A 149 8.93 -2.82 -2.39
C LYS A 149 7.81 -2.94 -3.39
N TYR A 150 6.67 -2.35 -3.05
CA TYR A 150 5.56 -2.22 -3.97
C TYR A 150 5.88 -1.18 -5.05
N ASN A 151 5.32 -1.37 -6.24
CA ASN A 151 5.32 -0.41 -7.32
C ASN A 151 3.97 -0.48 -8.05
N HIS A 152 3.15 0.55 -7.85
CA HIS A 152 1.82 0.69 -8.44
C HIS A 152 1.84 0.77 -9.97
N GLU A 153 2.91 1.25 -10.59
CA GLU A 153 2.99 1.34 -12.06
C GLU A 153 2.96 -0.05 -12.71
N ASN A 154 3.47 -1.05 -11.97
CA ASN A 154 3.56 -2.44 -12.43
C ASN A 154 2.62 -3.39 -11.68
N ASN A 155 1.87 -2.89 -10.68
CA ASN A 155 1.08 -3.68 -9.74
C ASN A 155 1.87 -4.89 -9.19
N ALA A 156 3.12 -4.65 -8.78
CA ALA A 156 4.05 -5.72 -8.44
C ALA A 156 4.94 -5.38 -7.25
N PHE A 157 5.36 -6.43 -6.54
CA PHE A 157 6.43 -6.35 -5.55
C PHE A 157 7.75 -6.78 -6.17
N THR A 158 8.78 -5.95 -6.03
CA THR A 158 10.13 -6.25 -6.50
C THR A 158 11.05 -6.50 -5.31
N ILE A 159 11.84 -7.58 -5.38
CA ILE A 159 12.84 -7.89 -4.36
C ILE A 159 13.92 -6.79 -4.37
N VAL A 160 14.29 -6.33 -3.18
CA VAL A 160 15.33 -5.33 -2.96
C VAL A 160 16.41 -5.86 -2.03
N GLU A 161 17.65 -5.46 -2.28
CA GLU A 161 18.78 -5.77 -1.41
C GLU A 161 18.75 -4.89 -0.15
N GLY A 162 19.13 -5.46 0.98
CA GLY A 162 19.30 -4.72 2.23
C GLY A 162 18.79 -5.46 3.46
N LYS A 163 18.75 -4.72 4.57
CA LYS A 163 18.17 -5.21 5.83
C LYS A 163 17.31 -4.11 6.44
N TYR A 164 16.01 -4.35 6.42
CA TYR A 164 15.00 -3.43 6.92
C TYR A 164 14.44 -3.94 8.24
N LEU A 165 14.20 -3.03 9.18
CA LEU A 165 13.69 -3.36 10.52
C LEU A 165 12.17 -3.38 10.49
N ALA A 166 11.58 -4.53 10.82
CA ALA A 166 10.14 -4.66 11.01
C ALA A 166 9.67 -3.74 12.13
N LYS A 167 8.44 -3.25 12.03
CA LYS A 167 7.82 -2.37 13.04
C LYS A 167 6.54 -2.97 13.61
N LYS A 168 6.20 -2.55 14.82
CA LYS A 168 4.82 -2.69 15.32
C LYS A 168 3.96 -1.65 14.63
N VAL A 169 2.82 -2.08 14.11
CA VAL A 169 1.82 -1.25 13.45
C VAL A 169 0.51 -1.44 14.19
N GLU A 170 -0.13 -0.32 14.54
CA GLU A 170 -1.47 -0.35 15.11
C GLU A 170 -2.47 -0.79 14.03
N LEU A 171 -3.31 -1.76 14.38
CA LEU A 171 -4.35 -2.27 13.49
C LEU A 171 -5.71 -1.83 14.00
N THR A 172 -6.60 -1.48 13.07
CA THR A 172 -8.03 -1.37 13.34
C THR A 172 -8.60 -2.79 13.47
N PRO A 173 -9.09 -3.20 14.65
CA PRO A 173 -9.59 -4.56 14.85
C PRO A 173 -10.85 -4.85 14.02
N PHE A 174 -11.01 -6.13 13.66
CA PHE A 174 -12.22 -6.65 13.04
C PHE A 174 -13.36 -6.92 14.02
#